data_AF-A0A351ERP9-F1
#
_entry.id   AF-A0A351ERP9-F1
#
_cell.length_a   1.000
_cell.length_b   1.000
_cell.length_c   1.000
_cell.angle_alpha   90.00
_cell.angle_beta   90.00
_cell.angle_gamma   90.00
#
_symmetry.space_group_name_H-M   'P 1'
#
loop_
_entity.id
_entity.type
_entity.pdbx_description
1 polymer ?
#
loop_
_entity_poly.entity_id
_entity_poly.type
_entity_poly.pdbx_seq_one_letter_code
_entity_poly.pdbx_strand_id
1 'polypeptide(L)'
;EEASQRLAQILQRDEADILIGYDPHGVYGHPDHLKVHLVGARAAEIAGVDRVLWATANRTMILQAMEAGAFDEEGLDEDERVDRSEFGMPEEELTHAIDVSAALERKRASLMAHASQINDESFFLAMPDDLFAMAFGTEWLVDAARYQQSSLRHGELATSLFD
;
A
#
# COMPACT_ATOMS: atom_id res chain seq x y z
N GLU A 1 13.99 16.29 -8.26
CA GLU A 1 14.42 15.99 -9.64
C GLU A 1 15.37 14.81 -9.78
N GLU A 2 16.58 14.82 -9.21
CA GLU A 2 17.57 13.74 -9.45
C GLU A 2 17.02 12.33 -9.18
N ALA A 3 16.39 12.10 -8.03
CA ALA A 3 15.79 10.80 -7.70
C ALA A 3 14.72 10.37 -8.71
N SER A 4 13.87 11.29 -9.16
CA SER A 4 12.83 11.03 -10.16
C SER A 4 13.43 10.70 -11.53
N GLN A 5 14.51 11.37 -11.94
CA GLN A 5 15.22 11.06 -13.17
C GLN A 5 15.84 9.66 -13.12
N ARG A 6 16.45 9.28 -11.98
CA ARG A 6 17.02 7.95 -11.79
C ARG A 6 15.95 6.87 -11.84
N LEU A 7 14.79 7.09 -11.22
CA LEU A 7 13.67 6.17 -11.31
C LEU A 7 13.10 6.12 -12.73
N ALA A 8 12.94 7.25 -13.42
CA ALA A 8 12.44 7.29 -14.79
C ALA A 8 13.33 6.49 -15.77
N GLN A 9 14.66 6.53 -15.58
CA GLN A 9 15.58 5.70 -16.36
C GLN A 9 15.34 4.20 -16.15
N ILE A 10 14.97 3.78 -14.94
CA ILE A 10 14.61 2.38 -14.65
C ILE A 10 13.30 2.03 -15.37
N LEU A 11 12.27 2.88 -15.23
CA LEU A 11 10.96 2.66 -15.87
C LEU A 11 11.08 2.55 -17.40
N GLN A 12 11.89 3.41 -18.02
CA GLN A 12 12.13 3.37 -19.47
C GLN A 12 12.95 2.15 -19.89
N ARG A 13 13.99 1.79 -19.12
CA ARG A 13 14.82 0.62 -19.41
C ARG A 13 14.01 -0.68 -19.35
N ASP A 14 13.13 -0.78 -18.36
CA ASP A 14 12.34 -1.99 -18.11
C ASP A 14 11.01 -1.97 -18.87
N GLU A 15 10.78 -0.95 -19.71
CA GLU A 15 9.55 -0.75 -20.51
C GLU A 15 8.29 -0.90 -19.65
N ALA A 16 8.27 -0.25 -18.49
CA ALA A 16 7.24 -0.46 -17.47
C ALA A 16 5.84 -0.03 -17.95
N ASP A 17 4.89 -0.98 -17.97
CA ASP A 17 3.47 -0.70 -18.26
C ASP A 17 2.75 -0.03 -17.08
N ILE A 18 3.13 -0.39 -15.84
CA ILE A 18 2.47 0.04 -14.61
C ILE A 18 3.54 0.40 -13.57
N LEU A 19 3.37 1.56 -12.92
CA LEU A 19 4.10 1.90 -11.71
C LEU A 19 3.19 1.75 -10.48
N ILE A 20 3.59 0.90 -9.53
CA ILE A 20 2.96 0.83 -8.20
C ILE A 20 3.83 1.61 -7.21
N GLY A 21 3.25 2.61 -6.54
CA GLY A 21 3.92 3.44 -5.54
C GLY A 21 3.08 3.60 -4.28
N TYR A 22 3.49 4.50 -3.38
CA TYR A 22 2.68 4.86 -2.21
C TYR A 22 1.58 5.86 -2.58
N ASP A 23 0.51 5.88 -1.77
CA ASP A 23 -0.53 6.91 -1.82
C ASP A 23 -0.01 8.28 -1.36
N PRO A 24 -0.79 9.38 -1.56
CA PRO A 24 -0.38 10.73 -1.17
C PRO A 24 -0.11 10.93 0.33
N HIS A 25 -0.62 10.04 1.19
CA HIS A 25 -0.38 10.03 2.63
C HIS A 25 0.83 9.14 2.99
N GLY A 26 1.46 8.48 2.03
CA GLY A 26 2.57 7.57 2.28
C GLY A 26 2.14 6.32 3.06
N VAL A 27 0.86 5.92 2.94
CA VAL A 27 0.17 4.87 3.71
C VAL A 27 0.01 5.21 5.20
N TYR A 28 1.04 5.74 5.86
CA TYR A 28 1.02 6.05 7.29
C TYR A 28 1.84 7.30 7.64
N GLY A 29 2.08 8.20 6.68
CA GLY A 29 2.69 9.50 6.95
C GLY A 29 4.21 9.52 7.15
N HIS A 30 4.91 8.38 7.01
CA HIS A 30 6.38 8.40 7.13
C HIS A 30 7.00 9.31 6.06
N PRO A 31 7.91 10.24 6.43
CA PRO A 31 8.45 11.23 5.49
C PRO A 31 9.07 10.63 4.22
N ASP A 32 9.71 9.47 4.35
CA ASP A 32 10.29 8.77 3.20
C ASP A 32 9.21 8.24 2.24
N HIS A 33 8.07 7.77 2.74
CA HIS A 33 6.98 7.28 1.88
C HIS A 33 6.32 8.43 1.12
N LEU A 34 6.09 9.56 1.81
CA LEU A 34 5.64 10.80 1.16
C LEU A 34 6.63 11.24 0.08
N LYS A 35 7.93 11.13 0.36
CA LYS A 35 8.96 11.46 -0.63
C LYS A 35 8.95 10.51 -1.82
N VAL A 36 8.80 9.21 -1.59
CA VAL A 36 8.70 8.19 -2.64
C VAL A 36 7.45 8.39 -3.49
N HIS A 37 6.30 8.74 -2.90
CA HIS A 37 5.10 9.11 -3.64
C HIS A 37 5.38 10.24 -4.66
N LEU A 38 5.96 11.35 -4.19
CA LEU A 38 6.31 12.48 -5.05
C LEU A 38 7.35 12.11 -6.13
N VAL A 39 8.35 11.30 -5.76
CA VAL A 39 9.38 10.85 -6.69
C VAL A 39 8.80 9.95 -7.76
N GLY A 40 7.92 9.02 -7.38
CA GLY A 40 7.24 8.07 -8.27
C GLY A 40 6.34 8.76 -9.27
N ALA A 41 5.47 9.67 -8.80
CA ALA A 41 4.59 10.45 -9.68
C ALA A 41 5.40 11.21 -10.74
N ARG A 42 6.45 11.92 -10.31
CA ARG A 42 7.32 12.66 -11.22
C ARG A 42 8.11 11.76 -12.17
N ALA A 43 8.54 10.58 -11.71
CA ALA A 43 9.25 9.63 -12.56
C ALA A 43 8.35 9.04 -13.65
N ALA A 44 7.09 8.72 -13.33
CA ALA A 44 6.12 8.24 -14.30
C ALA A 44 5.86 9.28 -15.41
N GLU A 45 5.71 10.56 -15.04
CA GLU A 45 5.59 11.66 -16.02
C GLU A 45 6.79 11.75 -16.96
N ILE A 46 8.01 11.66 -16.43
CA ILE A 46 9.24 11.72 -17.23
C ILE A 46 9.37 10.50 -18.14
N ALA A 47 9.01 9.32 -17.63
CA ALA A 47 9.11 8.06 -18.33
C ALA A 47 7.99 7.84 -19.37
N GLY A 48 6.87 8.57 -19.26
CA GLY A 48 5.67 8.34 -20.07
C GLY A 48 4.88 7.10 -19.65
N VAL A 49 4.93 6.74 -18.36
CA VAL A 49 4.12 5.64 -17.80
C VAL A 49 2.75 6.18 -17.42
N ASP A 50 1.74 5.86 -18.23
CA ASP A 50 0.39 6.41 -18.06
C ASP A 50 -0.35 5.79 -16.86
N ARG A 51 -0.02 4.54 -16.49
CA ARG A 51 -0.72 3.83 -15.42
C ARG A 51 0.08 3.83 -14.11
N VAL A 52 -0.34 4.68 -13.19
CA VAL A 52 0.21 4.74 -11.82
C VAL A 52 -0.85 4.28 -10.83
N LEU A 53 -0.52 3.26 -10.04
CA LEU A 53 -1.36 2.74 -8.97
C LEU A 53 -0.69 3.03 -7.63
N TRP A 54 -1.47 3.39 -6.63
CA TRP A 54 -1.01 3.60 -5.27
C TRP A 54 -1.41 2.41 -4.41
N ALA A 55 -0.43 1.66 -3.91
CA ALA A 55 -0.66 0.63 -2.91
C ALA A 55 -0.94 1.29 -1.55
N THR A 56 -2.01 0.86 -0.90
CA THR A 56 -2.47 1.40 0.39
C THR A 56 -3.15 0.32 1.23
N ALA A 57 -3.77 0.71 2.34
CA ALA A 57 -4.62 -0.15 3.16
C ALA A 57 -6.07 0.39 3.17
N ASN A 58 -7.03 -0.50 3.38
CA ASN A 58 -8.42 -0.09 3.61
C ASN A 58 -8.59 0.39 5.06
N ARG A 59 -8.52 1.71 5.25
CA ARG A 59 -8.64 2.35 6.56
C ARG A 59 -9.98 2.05 7.23
N THR A 60 -11.06 2.09 6.46
CA THR A 60 -12.42 1.83 6.96
C THR A 60 -12.51 0.42 7.55
N MET A 61 -11.99 -0.58 6.84
CA MET A 61 -11.97 -1.97 7.31
C MET A 61 -11.13 -2.14 8.58
N ILE A 62 -9.95 -1.50 8.65
CA ILE A 62 -9.07 -1.58 9.82
C ILE A 62 -9.75 -0.97 11.06
N LEU A 63 -10.34 0.22 10.93
CA LEU A 63 -11.04 0.88 12.04
C LEU A 63 -12.22 0.04 12.54
N GLN A 64 -12.99 -0.58 11.64
CA GLN A 64 -14.07 -1.49 12.01
C GLN A 64 -13.57 -2.74 12.74
N ALA A 65 -12.45 -3.32 12.30
CA ALA A 65 -11.84 -4.46 12.96
C ALA A 65 -11.30 -4.10 14.36
N MET A 66 -10.71 -2.92 14.53
CA MET A 66 -10.29 -2.40 15.84
C MET A 66 -11.48 -2.18 16.77
N GLU A 67 -12.56 -1.54 16.30
CA GLU A 67 -13.79 -1.34 17.08
C GLU A 67 -14.43 -2.67 17.50
N ALA A 68 -14.31 -3.70 16.67
CA ALA A 68 -14.76 -5.07 16.96
C ALA A 68 -13.80 -5.86 17.87
N GLY A 69 -12.67 -5.29 18.29
CA GLY A 69 -11.68 -5.94 19.17
C GLY A 69 -10.82 -7.01 18.48
N ALA A 70 -10.65 -6.94 17.16
CA ALA A 70 -9.81 -7.89 16.42
C ALA A 70 -8.30 -7.61 16.56
N PHE A 71 -7.93 -6.41 17.00
CA PHE A 71 -6.55 -5.97 17.19
C PHE A 71 -6.40 -5.31 18.57
N ASP A 72 -5.29 -5.60 19.24
CA ASP A 72 -4.88 -4.93 20.47
C ASP A 72 -3.82 -3.87 20.11
N GLU A 73 -3.94 -2.65 20.64
CA GLU A 73 -3.06 -1.51 20.27
C GLU A 73 -1.58 -1.74 20.69
N GLU A 74 -1.34 -2.65 21.65
CA GLU A 74 -0.04 -2.82 22.34
C GLU A 74 1.10 -3.41 21.49
N GLY A 75 0.90 -3.72 20.20
CA GLY A 75 1.91 -4.41 19.37
C GLY A 75 2.50 -3.60 18.22
N LEU A 76 1.98 -2.40 17.94
CA LEU A 76 2.38 -1.64 16.77
C LEU A 76 3.41 -0.57 17.17
N ASP A 77 4.67 -0.77 16.78
CA ASP A 77 5.81 0.13 17.08
C ASP A 77 5.41 1.62 16.93
N GLU A 78 5.59 2.40 18.00
CA GLU A 78 5.24 3.83 18.07
C GLU A 78 6.39 4.66 17.49
N ASP A 79 6.49 4.72 16.16
CA ASP A 79 7.28 5.78 15.54
C ASP A 79 6.57 7.11 15.78
N GLU A 80 7.07 7.91 16.73
CA GLU A 80 6.50 9.23 17.10
C GLU A 80 6.40 10.21 15.91
N ARG A 81 7.05 9.91 14.78
CA ARG A 81 6.97 10.71 13.54
C ARG A 81 5.74 10.39 12.70
N VAL A 82 4.94 9.42 13.09
CA VAL A 82 3.83 8.86 12.33
C VAL A 82 2.51 9.11 13.06
N ASP A 83 1.61 9.86 12.42
CA ASP A 83 0.21 9.93 12.83
C ASP A 83 -0.54 8.76 12.18
N ARG A 84 -0.90 7.77 12.99
CA ARG A 84 -1.64 6.58 12.52
C ARG A 84 -3.12 6.81 12.30
N SER A 85 -3.67 7.96 12.70
CA SER A 85 -5.08 8.27 12.43
C SER A 85 -5.39 8.33 10.93
N GLU A 86 -4.37 8.56 10.10
CA GLU A 86 -4.45 8.54 8.64
C GLU A 86 -3.91 7.26 8.00
N PHE A 87 -3.80 6.14 8.74
CA PHE A 87 -3.30 4.88 8.17
C PHE A 87 -4.23 4.36 7.06
N GLY A 88 -3.73 4.31 5.84
CA GLY A 88 -4.44 3.89 4.64
C GLY A 88 -5.47 4.93 4.14
N MET A 89 -6.20 4.55 3.09
CA MET A 89 -7.23 5.38 2.48
C MET A 89 -8.64 4.87 2.82
N PRO A 90 -9.66 5.75 2.85
CA PRO A 90 -11.06 5.35 3.00
C PRO A 90 -11.50 4.35 1.93
N GLU A 91 -12.35 3.39 2.29
CA GLU A 91 -12.86 2.37 1.35
C GLU A 91 -13.51 2.97 0.10
N GLU A 92 -14.18 4.11 0.24
CA GLU A 92 -14.82 4.84 -0.85
C GLU A 92 -13.83 5.46 -1.86
N GLU A 93 -12.55 5.59 -1.51
CA GLU A 93 -11.50 6.09 -2.40
C GLU A 93 -10.70 4.96 -3.07
N LEU A 94 -10.77 3.74 -2.53
CA LEU A 94 -10.11 2.56 -3.09
C LEU A 94 -10.67 2.24 -4.47
N THR A 95 -9.83 1.86 -5.42
CA THR A 95 -10.27 1.52 -6.79
C THR A 95 -10.07 0.05 -7.13
N HIS A 96 -9.15 -0.62 -6.44
CA HIS A 96 -8.82 -2.02 -6.66
C HIS A 96 -8.84 -2.79 -5.33
N ALA A 97 -9.28 -4.03 -5.40
CA ALA A 97 -9.20 -5.03 -4.33
C ALA A 97 -8.69 -6.33 -4.95
N ILE A 98 -7.38 -6.56 -4.85
CA ILE A 98 -6.72 -7.70 -5.47
C ILE A 98 -6.63 -8.84 -4.46
N ASP A 99 -7.32 -9.96 -4.73
CA ASP A 99 -7.19 -11.18 -3.93
C ASP A 99 -5.80 -11.80 -4.15
N VAL A 100 -5.02 -11.83 -3.07
CA VAL A 100 -3.68 -12.42 -3.01
C VAL A 100 -3.61 -13.56 -1.98
N SER A 101 -4.75 -14.10 -1.56
CA SER A 101 -4.83 -15.19 -0.57
C SER A 101 -3.98 -16.40 -0.95
N ALA A 102 -3.92 -16.74 -2.24
CA ALA A 102 -3.09 -17.81 -2.80
C ALA A 102 -1.56 -17.58 -2.66
N ALA A 103 -1.13 -16.37 -2.27
CA ALA A 103 0.27 -16.01 -2.06
C ALA A 103 0.62 -15.73 -0.59
N LEU A 104 -0.31 -15.91 0.36
CA LEU A 104 -0.11 -15.57 1.77
C LEU A 104 1.09 -16.27 2.41
N GLU A 105 1.30 -17.56 2.12
CA GLU A 105 2.45 -18.30 2.65
C GLU A 105 3.77 -17.68 2.18
N ARG A 106 3.87 -17.33 0.88
CA ARG A 106 5.04 -16.66 0.30
C ARG A 106 5.23 -15.25 0.88
N LYS A 107 4.13 -14.52 1.11
CA LYS A 107 4.14 -13.19 1.73
C LYS A 107 4.67 -13.26 3.15
N ARG A 108 4.16 -14.19 3.98
CA ARG A 108 4.62 -14.41 5.35
C ARG A 108 6.10 -14.81 5.38
N ALA A 109 6.53 -15.73 4.52
CA ALA A 109 7.94 -16.12 4.40
C ALA A 109 8.85 -14.95 4.00
N SER A 110 8.39 -14.08 3.09
CA SER A 110 9.12 -12.86 2.71
C SER A 110 9.27 -11.90 3.90
N LEU A 111 8.21 -11.68 4.69
CA LEU A 111 8.28 -10.84 5.88
C LEU A 111 9.29 -11.38 6.90
N MET A 112 9.29 -12.69 7.15
CA MET A 112 10.24 -13.36 8.05
C MET A 112 11.70 -13.22 7.62
N ALA A 113 11.97 -13.04 6.32
CA ALA A 113 13.33 -12.82 5.83
C ALA A 113 13.92 -11.47 6.28
N HIS A 114 13.09 -10.51 6.70
CA HIS A 114 13.51 -9.21 7.21
C HIS A 114 13.74 -9.22 8.73
N ALA A 115 14.45 -10.23 9.25
CA ALA A 115 14.60 -10.51 10.67
C ALA A 115 15.13 -9.35 11.55
N SER A 116 15.86 -8.39 10.98
CA SER A 116 16.34 -7.21 11.71
C SER A 116 15.27 -6.14 11.92
N GLN A 117 14.12 -6.24 11.24
CA GLN A 117 13.00 -5.29 11.30
C GLN A 117 11.70 -5.97 11.74
N ILE A 118 11.52 -7.23 11.34
CA ILE A 118 10.36 -8.05 11.63
C ILE A 118 10.87 -9.30 12.34
N ASN A 119 10.89 -9.26 13.68
CA ASN A 119 11.28 -10.40 14.50
C ASN A 119 10.04 -11.24 14.87
N ASP A 120 10.25 -12.39 15.53
CA ASP A 120 9.17 -13.31 15.90
C ASP A 120 8.14 -12.69 16.87
N GLU A 121 8.50 -11.61 17.56
CA GLU A 121 7.63 -10.84 18.46
C GLU A 121 6.89 -9.72 17.72
N SER A 122 7.21 -9.46 16.45
CA SER A 122 6.54 -8.44 15.66
C SER A 122 5.06 -8.78 15.47
N PHE A 123 4.22 -7.76 15.54
CA PHE A 123 2.79 -7.84 15.27
C PHE A 123 2.46 -8.68 14.01
N PHE A 124 3.26 -8.50 12.96
CA PHE A 124 3.09 -9.19 11.68
C PHE A 124 3.22 -10.72 11.77
N LEU A 125 4.15 -11.23 12.60
CA LEU A 125 4.40 -12.66 12.72
C LEU A 125 3.63 -13.31 13.87
N ALA A 126 3.26 -12.53 14.89
CA ALA A 126 2.46 -12.98 16.02
C ALA A 126 0.96 -13.21 15.68
N MET A 127 0.48 -12.67 14.55
CA MET A 127 -0.91 -12.83 14.11
C MET A 127 -1.28 -14.30 13.79
N PRO A 128 -2.39 -14.82 14.34
CA PRO A 128 -2.98 -16.09 13.91
C PRO A 128 -3.26 -16.11 12.40
N ASP A 129 -3.24 -17.29 11.79
CA ASP A 129 -3.36 -17.42 10.33
C ASP A 129 -4.65 -16.81 9.76
N ASP A 130 -5.79 -16.98 10.45
CA ASP A 130 -7.06 -16.39 10.01
C ASP A 130 -7.03 -14.85 10.04
N LEU A 131 -6.37 -14.28 11.05
CA LEU A 131 -6.20 -12.84 11.19
C LEU A 131 -5.23 -12.28 10.14
N PHE A 132 -4.12 -13.00 9.91
CA PHE A 132 -3.16 -12.64 8.86
C PHE A 132 -3.80 -12.72 7.47
N ALA A 133 -4.61 -13.75 7.20
CA ALA A 133 -5.33 -13.89 5.95
C ALA A 133 -6.35 -12.76 5.75
N MET A 134 -7.07 -12.36 6.81
CA MET A 134 -7.96 -11.21 6.76
C MET A 134 -7.21 -9.89 6.49
N ALA A 135 -6.07 -9.67 7.14
CA ALA A 135 -5.30 -8.43 7.00
C ALA A 135 -4.51 -8.33 5.68
N PHE A 136 -3.95 -9.44 5.18
CA PHE A 136 -3.02 -9.44 4.04
C PHE A 136 -3.49 -10.19 2.81
N GLY A 137 -4.68 -10.82 2.88
CA GLY A 137 -5.27 -11.60 1.78
C GLY A 137 -5.78 -10.75 0.63
N THR A 138 -6.01 -9.45 0.87
CA THR A 138 -6.38 -8.48 -0.16
C THR A 138 -5.37 -7.35 -0.19
N GLU A 139 -4.89 -6.99 -1.39
CA GLU A 139 -4.10 -5.79 -1.63
C GLU A 139 -4.97 -4.70 -2.23
N TRP A 140 -4.98 -3.54 -1.58
CA TRP A 140 -5.84 -2.41 -1.93
C TRP A 140 -5.05 -1.37 -2.70
N LEU A 141 -5.60 -0.90 -3.83
CA LEU A 141 -4.95 0.13 -4.65
C LEU A 141 -5.89 1.26 -5.06
N VAL A 142 -5.29 2.41 -5.32
CA VAL A 142 -5.93 3.59 -5.92
C VAL A 142 -5.29 3.90 -7.27
N ASP A 143 -6.09 4.01 -8.32
CA ASP A 143 -5.65 4.50 -9.63
C ASP A 143 -5.48 6.02 -9.56
N ALA A 144 -4.25 6.49 -9.77
CA ALA A 144 -3.90 7.90 -9.64
C ALA A 144 -4.69 8.78 -10.61
N ALA A 145 -4.91 8.31 -11.85
CA ALA A 145 -5.62 9.08 -12.87
C ALA A 145 -7.12 9.16 -12.54
N ARG A 146 -7.71 8.08 -12.01
CA ARG A 146 -9.11 8.11 -11.53
C ARG A 146 -9.25 9.04 -10.33
N TYR A 147 -8.35 8.96 -9.35
CA TYR A 147 -8.35 9.80 -8.15
C TYR A 147 -8.24 11.29 -8.48
N GLN A 148 -7.41 11.65 -9.47
CA GLN A 148 -7.29 13.03 -9.94
C GLN A 148 -8.58 13.57 -10.58
N GLN A 149 -9.39 12.72 -11.19
CA GLN A 149 -10.70 13.10 -11.74
C GLN A 149 -11.76 13.20 -10.63
N SER A 150 -11.76 12.24 -9.70
CA SER A 150 -12.60 12.24 -8.51
C SER A 150 -11.96 11.38 -7.43
N SER A 151 -11.85 11.91 -6.21
CA SER A 151 -11.30 11.13 -5.08
C SER A 151 -12.20 9.94 -4.71
N LEU A 152 -13.50 10.01 -5.00
CA LEU A 152 -14.44 8.93 -4.74
C LEU A 152 -14.48 7.93 -5.90
N ARG A 153 -14.41 6.63 -5.57
CA ARG A 153 -14.59 5.54 -6.52
C ARG A 153 -15.98 5.61 -7.13
N HIS A 154 -16.02 5.52 -8.46
CA HIS A 154 -17.23 5.33 -9.22
C HIS A 154 -17.24 3.89 -9.77
N GLY A 155 -18.26 3.11 -9.42
CA GLY A 155 -18.40 1.72 -9.85
C GLY A 155 -17.81 0.69 -8.88
N GLU A 156 -17.60 -0.52 -9.41
CA GLU A 156 -17.08 -1.66 -8.66
C GLU A 156 -15.55 -1.59 -8.49
N LEU A 157 -15.03 -2.32 -7.51
CA LEU A 157 -13.59 -2.50 -7.32
C LEU A 157 -13.03 -3.35 -8.46
N ALA A 158 -11.95 -2.89 -9.08
CA ALA A 158 -11.17 -3.70 -10.00
C ALA A 158 -10.48 -4.86 -9.25
N THR A 159 -10.40 -6.02 -9.89
CA THR A 159 -9.88 -7.26 -9.27
C THR A 159 -8.54 -7.71 -9.85
N SER A 160 -8.08 -7.03 -10.90
CA SER A 160 -6.78 -7.19 -11.53
C SER A 160 -6.09 -5.84 -11.70
N LEU A 161 -4.76 -5.85 -11.71
CA LEU A 161 -3.95 -4.67 -12.03
C LEU A 161 -4.15 -4.15 -13.46
N PHE A 162 -4.81 -4.94 -14.32
CA PHE A 162 -4.99 -4.62 -15.74
C PHE A 162 -6.42 -4.14 -16.08
N ASP A 163 -7.36 -4.18 -15.13
CA ASP A 163 -8.76 -3.78 -15.32
C ASP A 163 -8.98 -2.26 -15.40
#